data_AF-A0A929USL9-F1
#
_entry.id   AF-A0A929USL9-F1
#
_cell.length_a   1.000
_cell.length_b   1.000
_cell.length_c   1.000
_cell.angle_alpha   90.00
_cell.angle_beta   90.00
_cell.angle_gamma   90.00
#
_symmetry.space_group_name_H-M   'P 1'
#
loop_
_entity.id
_entity.type
_entity.pdbx_description
1 polymer ?
#
loop_
_entity_poly.entity_id
_entity_poly.type
_entity_poly.pdbx_seq_one_letter_code
_entity_poly.pdbx_strand_id
1 'polypeptide(L)' 'MNFGDALEELKDGYKCRRAGWNGKGTYIKLQKPDEYSKMTLPHIYIVTISLITDFESSGLAVVIPV' A
#
# COMPACT_ATOMS: atom_id res chain seq x y z
N MET A 1 -14.31 3.59 4.01
CA MET A 1 -13.32 4.19 3.10
C MET A 1 -13.50 3.57 1.72
N ASN A 2 -13.90 4.39 0.76
CA ASN A 2 -13.80 4.10 -0.67
C ASN A 2 -12.41 4.56 -1.20
N PHE A 3 -12.13 4.35 -2.49
CA PHE A 3 -10.86 4.77 -3.08
C PHE A 3 -10.69 6.29 -3.17
N GLY A 4 -11.78 7.04 -3.36
CA GLY A 4 -11.79 8.50 -3.35
C GLY A 4 -11.37 9.07 -1.99
N ASP A 5 -11.96 8.56 -0.90
CA ASP A 5 -11.56 8.96 0.46
C ASP A 5 -10.06 8.69 0.68
N ALA A 6 -9.57 7.52 0.24
CA ALA A 6 -8.15 7.19 0.32
C ALA A 6 -7.28 8.15 -0.50
N LEU A 7 -7.76 8.66 -1.63
CA LEU A 7 -7.02 9.63 -2.44
C LEU A 7 -6.90 10.99 -1.73
N GLU A 8 -7.94 11.43 -1.03
CA GLU A 8 -7.87 12.66 -0.22
C GLU A 8 -6.86 12.51 0.92
N GLU A 9 -6.89 11.38 1.65
CA GLU A 9 -5.89 11.08 2.70
C GLU A 9 -4.45 11.05 2.14
N LEU A 10 -4.26 10.50 0.92
CA LEU A 10 -2.97 10.49 0.25
C LEU A 10 -2.49 11.92 -0.12
N LYS A 11 -3.41 12.82 -0.50
CA LYS A 11 -3.07 14.22 -0.80
C LYS A 11 -2.62 14.97 0.45
N ASP A 12 -3.22 14.64 1.60
CA ASP A 12 -2.88 15.14 2.93
C ASP A 12 -1.59 14.53 3.51
N GLY A 13 -0.99 13.59 2.79
CA GLY A 13 0.32 13.01 3.10
C GLY A 13 0.27 11.73 3.93
N TYR A 14 -0.92 11.20 4.21
CA TYR A 14 -1.09 9.92 4.88
C TYR A 14 -0.67 8.75 3.98
N LYS A 15 -0.38 7.61 4.61
CA LYS A 15 -0.18 6.32 3.95
C LYS A 15 -1.46 5.54 4.03
N CYS A 16 -1.93 5.03 2.90
CA CYS A 16 -3.13 4.22 2.85
C CYS A 16 -2.80 2.74 2.66
N ARG A 17 -3.55 1.86 3.32
CA ARG A 17 -3.53 0.42 3.07
C ARG A 17 -4.94 -0.13 3.09
N ARG A 18 -5.20 -1.14 2.27
CA ARG A 18 -6.42 -1.91 2.38
C ARG A 18 -6.25 -2.99 3.44
N ALA A 19 -7.27 -3.19 4.28
CA ALA A 19 -7.31 -4.35 5.17
C ALA A 19 -7.27 -5.65 4.34
N GLY A 20 -6.48 -6.63 4.77
CA GLY A 20 -6.30 -7.89 4.06
C GLY A 20 -5.39 -7.83 2.83
N TRP A 21 -4.63 -6.75 2.60
CA TRP A 21 -3.50 -6.79 1.66
C TRP A 21 -2.41 -7.74 2.17
N ASN A 22 -1.86 -8.55 1.25
CA ASN A 22 -0.77 -9.49 1.53
C ASN A 22 0.42 -8.74 2.14
N GLY A 23 0.73 -9.05 3.40
CA GLY A 23 1.84 -8.45 4.13
C GLY A 23 1.42 -7.37 5.12
N LYS A 24 1.81 -7.55 6.38
CA LYS A 24 1.90 -6.43 7.33
C LYS A 24 2.90 -5.42 6.77
N GLY A 25 2.54 -4.13 6.77
CA GLY A 25 3.42 -3.04 6.34
C GLY A 25 3.42 -2.70 4.84
N THR A 26 2.61 -3.37 4.01
CA THR A 26 2.35 -2.92 2.63
C THR A 26 1.41 -1.72 2.64
N TYR A 27 1.79 -0.62 1.97
CA TYR A 27 0.97 0.58 1.84
C TYR A 27 1.24 1.30 0.52
N ILE A 28 0.32 2.17 0.12
CA ILE A 28 0.51 3.15 -0.95
C ILE A 28 0.78 4.53 -0.37
N LYS A 29 1.56 5.33 -1.10
CA LYS A 29 1.86 6.72 -0.77
C LYS A 29 1.88 7.57 -2.03
N LEU A 30 1.44 8.81 -1.92
CA LEU A 30 1.60 9.82 -2.96
C LEU A 30 3.01 10.42 -2.87
N GLN A 31 3.74 10.34 -3.97
CA GLN A 31 4.99 11.07 -4.16
C GLN A 31 4.70 12.33 -4.97
N LYS A 32 5.20 13.47 -4.48
CA LYS A 32 5.22 14.75 -5.20
C LYS A 32 6.68 15.07 -5.53
N PRO A 33 6.99 15.50 -6.77
CA PRO A 33 8.36 15.83 -7.16
C PRO A 33 8.98 16.87 -6.23
N ASP A 34 10.25 16.67 -5.89
CA ASP A 34 11.13 17.58 -5.20
C ASP A 34 12.46 17.72 -5.98
N GLU A 35 13.40 18.51 -5.46
CA GLU A 35 14.71 18.76 -6.09
C GLU A 35 15.54 17.49 -6.36
N TYR A 36 15.21 16.38 -5.70
CA TYR A 36 15.92 15.10 -5.84
C TYR A 36 15.08 14.02 -6.55
N SER A 37 13.91 14.39 -7.06
CA SER A 37 12.97 13.45 -7.67
C SER A 37 13.35 13.12 -9.11
N LYS A 38 13.41 11.81 -9.40
CA LYS A 38 13.63 11.32 -10.78
C LYS A 38 12.39 11.50 -11.67
N MET A 39 11.19 11.47 -11.09
CA MET A 39 9.92 11.64 -11.80
C MET A 39 9.42 13.08 -11.67
N THR A 40 8.97 13.65 -12.79
CA THR A 40 8.52 15.06 -12.86
C THR A 40 7.03 15.25 -12.57
N LEU A 41 6.26 14.17 -12.51
CA LEU A 41 4.82 14.20 -12.22
C LEU A 41 4.51 13.47 -10.90
N PRO A 42 3.52 13.97 -10.13
CA PRO A 42 3.03 13.26 -8.95
C PRO A 42 2.53 11.86 -9.32
N HIS A 43 2.89 10.87 -8.52
CA HIS A 43 2.47 9.49 -8.73
C HIS A 43 2.26 8.76 -7.42
N ILE A 44 1.38 7.76 -7.45
CA ILE A 44 1.16 6.86 -6.32
C ILE A 44 2.07 5.65 -6.52
N TYR A 45 2.83 5.30 -5.49
CA TYR A 45 3.67 4.10 -5.49
C TYR A 45 3.28 3.19 -4.34
N ILE A 46 3.56 1.90 -4.51
CA ILE A 46 3.36 0.88 -3.48
C ILE A 46 4.71 0.55 -2.81
N VAL A 47 4.70 0.50 -1.49
CA VAL A 47 5.82 -0.01 -0.70
C VAL A 47 5.46 -1.42 -0.25
N THR A 48 6.28 -2.38 -0.65
CA THR A 48 6.24 -3.75 -0.15
C THR A 48 7.40 -3.94 0.82
N ILE A 49 7.10 -4.21 2.09
CA ILE A 49 8.10 -4.81 2.98
C ILE A 49 7.98 -6.33 2.85
N SER A 50 9.11 -7.05 3.01
CA SER A 50 9.22 -8.50 2.83
C SER A 50 7.89 -9.22 3.03
N LEU A 51 7.34 -9.75 1.94
CA LEU A 51 5.99 -10.33 1.89
C LEU A 51 5.88 -11.48 2.89
N ILE A 52 5.40 -11.18 4.09
CA ILE A 52 4.97 -12.19 5.05
C ILE A 52 3.45 -12.24 4.91
N THR A 53 2.95 -13.20 4.14
CA THR A 53 1.52 -13.43 4.00
C THR A 53 0.94 -13.79 5.36
N ASP A 54 0.19 -12.88 5.95
CA ASP A 54 -0.55 -13.08 7.18
C ASP A 54 -1.89 -13.74 6.81
N PHE A 55 -1.91 -15.07 6.85
CA PHE A 55 -3.06 -15.87 6.40
C PHE A 55 -4.33 -15.66 7.24
N GLU A 56 -4.19 -15.14 8.47
CA GLU A 56 -5.34 -14.82 9.33
C GLU A 56 -6.13 -13.61 8.84
N SER A 57 -5.46 -12.65 8.21
CA SER A 57 -6.09 -11.40 7.76
C SER A 57 -6.46 -11.38 6.26
N SER A 58 -6.06 -12.40 5.49
CA SER A 58 -6.34 -12.49 4.06
C SER A 58 -7.67 -13.18 3.73
N GLY A 59 -8.35 -13.80 4.71
CA GLY A 59 -9.63 -14.49 4.51
C GLY A 59 -9.55 -15.71 3.58
N LEU A 60 -8.34 -16.17 3.24
CA LEU A 60 -8.10 -17.31 2.37
C LEU A 60 -7.67 -18.51 3.22
N ALA A 61 -8.52 -19.54 3.26
CA ALA A 61 -8.21 -20.82 3.89
C ALA A 61 -7.04 -21.49 3.17
N VAL A 62 -6.02 -21.88 3.94
CA VAL A 62 -4.76 -22.48 3.47
C VAL A 62 -4.89 -24.00 3.40
N VAL A 63 -4.45 -24.59 2.28
CA VAL A 63 -3.84 -25.92 2.27
C VAL A 63 -2.54 -25.79 1.47
N ILE A 64 -1.38 -25.97 2.12
CA ILE A 64 -0.08 -26.12 1.45
C ILE A 64 0.56 -27.39 2.03
N PRO A 65 0.67 -28.49 1.28
CA PRO A 65 1.54 -29.60 1.68
C PRO A 65 3.01 -29.24 1.43
N VAL A 66 3.86 -29.86 2.25
CA VAL A 66 5.34 -29.75 2.27
C VAL A 66 5.96 -30.03 0.91
#